data_AF-A0A8T4Z980-F1
#
_entry.id   AF-A0A8T4Z980-F1
#
_cell.length_a   1.000
_cell.length_b   1.000
_cell.length_c   1.000
_cell.angle_alpha   90.00
_cell.angle_beta   90.00
_cell.angle_gamma   90.00
#
_symmetry.space_group_name_H-M   'P 1'
#
loop_
_entity.id
_entity.type
_entity.pdbx_description
1 polymer ?
#
loop_
_entity_poly.entity_id
_entity_poly.type
_entity_poly.pdbx_seq_one_letter_code
_entity_poly.pdbx_strand_id
1 'polypeptide(L)'
;MSKIFFWLLDINHEVVDGNVEVRMWGKDDGGKTVLLVDRVTPYFYVLPKGDDVESTASKIGALKEEYGELVDAEVFEKRYFGKPVKTVKVSCKTPDGVDRLSRILCKAPYVRECFEDDIRPAARYIIDNGLNPSGWYEVEVRSISKHDFQVDRAYEVVKTPLPVWRLHPPDLRVLAFSTVYFSERGSP
;
A
#
# COMPACT_ATOMS: atom_id res chain seq x y z
N MET A 1 18.21 -13.53 -9.52
CA MET A 1 17.67 -12.80 -8.35
C MET A 1 18.85 -12.36 -7.52
N SER A 2 18.80 -11.16 -6.95
CA SER A 2 19.89 -10.60 -6.14
C SER A 2 19.34 -10.09 -4.82
N LYS A 3 20.17 -10.12 -3.78
CA LYS A 3 19.86 -9.46 -2.51
C LYS A 3 20.56 -8.11 -2.47
N ILE A 4 19.86 -7.10 -1.96
CA ILE A 4 20.42 -5.76 -1.72
C ILE A 4 20.06 -5.29 -0.32
N PHE A 5 20.89 -4.41 0.23
CA PHE A 5 20.54 -3.62 1.40
C PHE A 5 19.94 -2.31 0.94
N PHE A 6 18.78 -1.96 1.46
CA PHE A 6 18.01 -0.79 1.05
C PHE A 6 17.56 -0.01 2.28
N TRP A 7 17.81 1.29 2.27
CA TRP A 7 17.34 2.22 3.29
C TRP A 7 16.13 2.99 2.76
N LEU A 8 14.97 2.82 3.39
CA LEU A 8 13.70 3.38 2.95
C LEU A 8 13.61 4.88 3.29
N LEU A 9 13.66 5.74 2.27
CA LEU A 9 13.49 7.19 2.42
C LEU A 9 12.03 7.63 2.28
N ASP A 10 11.36 7.14 1.23
CA ASP A 10 9.99 7.54 0.90
C ASP A 10 9.23 6.38 0.24
N ILE A 11 7.91 6.41 0.32
CA ILE A 11 7.02 5.39 -0.23
C ILE A 11 5.74 6.02 -0.77
N ASN A 12 5.44 5.72 -2.02
CA ASN A 12 4.19 6.09 -2.68
C ASN A 12 3.57 4.89 -3.40
N HIS A 13 2.44 5.13 -4.06
CA HIS A 13 1.82 4.14 -4.93
C HIS A 13 1.30 4.82 -6.19
N GLU A 14 1.25 4.08 -7.29
CA GLU A 14 0.73 4.50 -8.58
C GLU A 14 -0.15 3.40 -9.16
N VAL A 15 -1.10 3.76 -10.02
CA VAL A 15 -1.87 2.78 -10.81
C VAL A 15 -1.27 2.73 -12.21
N VAL A 16 -0.62 1.62 -12.56
CA VAL A 16 0.06 1.41 -13.84
C VAL A 16 -0.53 0.19 -14.52
N ASP A 17 -1.04 0.36 -15.74
CA ASP A 17 -1.71 -0.69 -16.52
C ASP A 17 -2.80 -1.43 -15.73
N GLY A 18 -3.55 -0.70 -14.89
CA GLY A 18 -4.62 -1.24 -14.05
C GLY A 18 -4.15 -2.00 -12.81
N ASN A 19 -2.85 -2.01 -12.51
CA ASN A 19 -2.28 -2.63 -11.31
C ASN A 19 -1.79 -1.54 -10.34
N VAL A 20 -1.93 -1.79 -9.03
CA VAL A 20 -1.36 -0.90 -8.02
C VAL A 20 0.10 -1.26 -7.78
N GLU A 21 0.99 -0.33 -8.08
CA GLU A 21 2.42 -0.43 -7.81
C GLU A 21 2.77 0.41 -6.59
N VAL A 22 3.24 -0.23 -5.52
CA VAL A 22 3.90 0.45 -4.42
C VAL A 22 5.35 0.70 -4.82
N ARG A 23 5.79 1.93 -4.63
CA ARG A 23 7.12 2.42 -5.03
C ARG A 23 7.85 2.92 -3.80
N MET A 24 8.97 2.28 -3.51
CA MET A 24 9.82 2.59 -2.37
C MET A 24 11.12 3.23 -2.85
N TRP A 25 11.36 4.46 -2.43
CA TRP A 25 12.52 5.27 -2.78
C TRP A 25 13.52 5.24 -1.64
N GLY A 26 14.80 5.14 -1.98
CA GLY A 26 15.81 5.02 -0.95
C GLY A 26 17.24 4.97 -1.45
N LYS A 27 18.10 4.49 -0.57
CA LYS A 27 19.53 4.32 -0.83
C LYS A 27 19.95 2.87 -0.66
N ASP A 28 20.85 2.39 -1.51
CA ASP A 28 21.57 1.16 -1.20
C ASP A 28 22.75 1.43 -0.24
N ASP A 29 23.40 0.37 0.22
CA ASP A 29 24.59 0.44 1.08
C ASP A 29 25.83 1.02 0.39
N GLY A 30 25.80 1.16 -0.94
CA GLY A 30 26.78 1.91 -1.73
C GLY A 30 26.42 3.39 -1.94
N GLY A 31 25.34 3.89 -1.33
CA GLY A 31 24.88 5.28 -1.44
C GLY A 31 24.17 5.62 -2.75
N LYS A 32 23.90 4.61 -3.60
CA LYS A 32 23.15 4.80 -4.86
C LYS A 32 21.68 5.03 -4.58
N THR A 33 21.05 5.89 -5.37
CA THR A 33 19.60 6.10 -5.33
C THR A 33 18.90 4.92 -5.99
N VAL A 34 18.04 4.25 -5.24
CA VAL A 34 17.36 3.03 -5.66
C VAL A 34 15.85 3.20 -5.56
N LEU A 35 15.14 2.66 -6.55
CA LEU A 35 13.69 2.46 -6.53
C LEU A 35 13.38 0.96 -6.45
N LEU A 36 12.54 0.58 -5.49
CA LEU A 36 11.92 -0.74 -5.44
C LEU A 36 10.44 -0.61 -5.81
N VAL A 37 9.94 -1.53 -6.63
CA VAL A 37 8.55 -1.60 -7.07
C VAL A 37 7.96 -2.93 -6.64
N ASP A 38 6.79 -2.91 -6.01
CA ASP A 38 6.04 -4.11 -5.65
C ASP A 38 4.58 -3.96 -6.08
N ARG A 39 3.99 -5.04 -6.60
CA ARG A 39 2.60 -5.05 -7.06
C ARG A 39 1.71 -5.54 -5.94
N VAL A 40 0.71 -4.75 -5.60
CA VAL A 40 -0.18 -5.04 -4.48
C VAL A 40 -1.63 -5.06 -4.92
N THR A 41 -2.45 -5.85 -4.24
CA THR A 41 -3.90 -5.84 -4.42
C THR A 41 -4.54 -5.10 -3.25
N PRO A 42 -5.16 -3.93 -3.47
CA PRO A 42 -5.84 -3.21 -2.40
C PRO A 42 -7.04 -4.01 -1.89
N TYR A 43 -7.36 -3.86 -0.61
CA TYR A 43 -8.45 -4.58 0.02
C TYR A 43 -9.02 -3.81 1.22
N PHE A 44 -10.24 -4.18 1.62
CA PHE A 44 -10.89 -3.72 2.84
C PHE A 44 -11.67 -4.88 3.47
N TYR A 45 -12.21 -4.67 4.68
CA TYR A 45 -12.97 -5.70 5.38
C TYR A 45 -14.45 -5.32 5.49
N VAL A 46 -15.31 -6.33 5.37
CA VAL A 46 -16.75 -6.23 5.56
C VAL A 46 -17.16 -7.10 6.73
N LEU A 47 -17.82 -6.49 7.72
CA LEU A 47 -18.42 -7.20 8.84
C LEU A 47 -19.89 -7.51 8.51
N PRO A 48 -20.31 -8.79 8.47
CA PRO A 48 -21.69 -9.15 8.20
C PRO A 48 -22.64 -8.70 9.31
N LYS A 49 -23.91 -8.53 8.95
CA LYS A 49 -25.00 -8.28 9.90
C LYS A 49 -25.57 -9.61 10.37
N GLY A 50 -25.16 -10.05 11.56
CA GLY A 50 -25.47 -11.38 12.10
C GLY A 50 -24.34 -12.37 11.83
N ASP A 51 -24.63 -13.67 11.92
CA ASP A 51 -23.58 -14.69 12.05
C ASP A 51 -23.21 -15.41 10.73
N ASP A 52 -23.94 -15.18 9.63
CA ASP A 52 -23.70 -15.88 8.35
C ASP A 52 -22.73 -15.11 7.43
N VAL A 53 -21.43 -15.28 7.70
CA VAL A 53 -20.34 -14.68 6.91
C VAL A 53 -20.16 -15.33 5.54
N GLU A 54 -20.46 -16.62 5.39
CA GLU A 54 -20.26 -17.37 4.13
C GLU A 54 -21.28 -16.93 3.08
N SER A 55 -22.54 -16.72 3.49
CA SER A 55 -23.57 -16.13 2.62
C SER A 55 -23.20 -14.70 2.23
N THR A 56 -22.59 -13.93 3.15
CA THR A 56 -22.13 -12.57 2.86
C THR A 56 -20.98 -12.59 1.84
N ALA A 57 -19.99 -13.46 2.00
CA ALA A 57 -18.89 -13.65 1.05
C ALA A 57 -19.42 -14.08 -0.33
N SER A 58 -20.36 -15.02 -0.37
CA SER A 58 -20.99 -15.48 -1.62
C SER A 58 -21.74 -14.35 -2.35
N LYS A 59 -22.50 -13.52 -1.62
CA LYS A 59 -23.21 -12.36 -2.18
C LYS A 59 -22.25 -11.31 -2.73
N ILE A 60 -21.16 -11.04 -2.01
CA ILE A 60 -20.12 -10.10 -2.47
C ILE A 60 -19.42 -10.69 -3.71
N GLY A 61 -19.08 -11.97 -3.70
CA GLY A 61 -18.45 -12.66 -4.84
C GLY A 61 -19.30 -12.60 -6.11
N ALA A 62 -20.63 -12.68 -6.00
CA ALA A 62 -21.54 -12.52 -7.14
C ALA A 62 -21.47 -11.12 -7.79
N LEU A 63 -21.04 -10.09 -7.04
CA LEU A 63 -20.82 -8.75 -7.58
C LEU A 63 -19.64 -8.69 -8.57
N LYS A 64 -18.82 -9.74 -8.68
CA LYS A 64 -17.70 -9.78 -9.62
C LYS A 64 -18.13 -9.66 -11.08
N GLU A 65 -19.30 -10.19 -11.43
CA GLU A 65 -19.85 -10.09 -12.79
C GLU A 65 -20.42 -8.70 -13.08
N GLU A 66 -21.00 -8.05 -12.07
CA GLU A 66 -21.62 -6.72 -12.18
C GLU A 66 -20.57 -5.59 -12.07
N TYR A 67 -19.55 -5.79 -11.23
CA TYR A 67 -18.50 -4.83 -10.93
C TYR A 67 -17.14 -5.46 -11.23
N GLY A 68 -16.59 -5.11 -12.39
CA GLY A 68 -15.29 -5.60 -12.86
C GLY A 68 -14.08 -5.20 -11.99
N GLU A 69 -14.27 -4.44 -10.90
CA GLU A 69 -13.24 -4.04 -9.94
C GLU A 69 -12.97 -5.11 -8.86
N LEU A 70 -13.92 -6.02 -8.61
CA LEU A 70 -13.76 -7.05 -7.58
C LEU A 70 -12.80 -8.15 -8.06
N VAL A 71 -11.74 -8.38 -7.29
CA VAL A 71 -10.79 -9.48 -7.53
C VAL A 71 -11.30 -10.73 -6.82
N ASP A 72 -11.59 -10.60 -5.52
CA ASP A 72 -11.89 -11.74 -4.65
C ASP A 72 -12.60 -11.31 -3.35
N ALA A 73 -13.31 -12.26 -2.73
CA ALA A 73 -14.01 -12.08 -1.46
C ALA A 73 -13.83 -13.34 -0.58
N GLU A 74 -12.94 -13.25 0.42
CA GLU A 74 -12.53 -14.37 1.27
C GLU A 74 -12.92 -14.15 2.74
N VAL A 75 -13.24 -15.22 3.47
CA VAL A 75 -13.55 -15.14 4.90
C VAL A 75 -12.27 -15.09 5.73
N PHE A 76 -12.17 -14.11 6.62
CA PHE A 76 -11.05 -13.90 7.54
C PHE A 76 -11.52 -13.81 8.99
N GLU A 77 -10.65 -14.21 9.92
CA GLU A 77 -10.85 -13.94 11.34
C GLU A 77 -10.12 -12.65 11.74
N LYS A 78 -10.86 -11.73 12.37
CA LYS A 78 -10.36 -10.44 12.86
C LYS A 78 -10.84 -10.20 14.28
N ARG A 79 -10.36 -9.12 14.89
CA ARG A 79 -10.81 -8.71 16.23
C ARG A 79 -11.57 -7.41 16.11
N TYR A 80 -12.80 -7.38 16.62
CA TYR A 80 -13.63 -6.18 16.71
C TYR A 80 -13.84 -5.84 18.19
N PHE A 81 -13.31 -4.69 18.62
CA PHE A 81 -13.22 -4.32 20.04
C PHE A 81 -12.66 -5.45 20.93
N GLY A 82 -11.60 -6.11 20.44
CA GLY A 82 -10.90 -7.18 21.14
C GLY A 82 -11.54 -8.58 21.04
N LYS A 83 -12.79 -8.69 20.57
CA LYS A 83 -13.50 -9.97 20.39
C LYS A 83 -13.23 -10.57 19.00
N PRO A 84 -12.97 -11.88 18.88
CA PRO A 84 -12.82 -12.53 17.58
C PRO A 84 -14.16 -12.47 16.82
N VAL A 85 -14.09 -12.09 15.56
CA VAL A 85 -15.22 -12.00 14.62
C VAL A 85 -14.78 -12.51 13.26
N LYS A 86 -15.72 -13.07 12.49
CA LYS A 86 -15.48 -13.39 11.09
C LYS A 86 -15.87 -12.20 10.21
N THR A 87 -15.00 -11.83 9.29
CA THR A 87 -15.21 -10.77 8.31
C THR A 87 -14.97 -11.30 6.90
N VAL A 88 -15.42 -10.56 5.89
CA VAL A 88 -15.05 -10.83 4.49
C VAL A 88 -13.98 -9.83 4.09
N LYS A 89 -12.81 -10.31 3.68
CA LYS A 89 -11.78 -9.50 3.02
C LYS A 89 -12.16 -9.34 1.56
N VAL A 90 -12.41 -8.11 1.15
CA VAL A 90 -12.81 -7.78 -0.22
C VAL A 90 -11.62 -7.17 -0.93
N SER A 91 -11.07 -7.88 -1.91
CA SER A 91 -9.90 -7.48 -2.68
C SER A 91 -10.33 -6.83 -4.00
N CYS A 92 -9.78 -5.66 -4.32
CA CYS A 92 -10.15 -4.87 -5.50
C CYS A 92 -8.95 -4.68 -6.43
N LYS A 93 -9.20 -4.38 -7.70
CA LYS A 93 -8.12 -4.12 -8.67
C LYS A 93 -7.39 -2.81 -8.38
N THR A 94 -8.15 -1.78 -8.03
CA THR A 94 -7.67 -0.40 -7.85
C THR A 94 -8.17 0.20 -6.54
N PRO A 95 -7.53 1.29 -6.03
CA PRO A 95 -8.02 2.02 -4.87
C PRO A 95 -9.40 2.65 -5.13
N ASP A 96 -9.65 3.13 -6.35
CA ASP A 96 -10.96 3.64 -6.76
C ASP A 96 -12.04 2.54 -6.71
N GLY A 97 -11.65 1.30 -7.02
CA GLY A 97 -12.49 0.11 -6.85
C GLY A 97 -12.86 -0.14 -5.39
N VAL A 98 -11.92 0.04 -4.46
CA VAL A 98 -12.18 -0.02 -3.01
C VAL A 98 -13.21 1.05 -2.62
N ASP A 99 -12.97 2.31 -2.98
CA ASP A 99 -13.86 3.44 -2.69
C ASP A 99 -15.29 3.20 -3.20
N ARG A 100 -15.41 2.66 -4.42
CA ARG A 100 -16.71 2.39 -5.04
C ARG A 100 -17.42 1.23 -4.35
N LEU A 101 -16.73 0.09 -4.18
CA LEU A 101 -17.34 -1.11 -3.62
C LEU A 101 -17.65 -0.95 -2.13
N SER A 102 -16.80 -0.26 -1.35
CA SER A 102 -17.10 0.00 0.06
C SER A 102 -18.38 0.83 0.20
N ARG A 103 -18.53 1.93 -0.55
CA ARG A 103 -19.74 2.77 -0.52
C ARG A 103 -21.03 2.01 -0.85
N ILE A 104 -20.96 1.02 -1.74
CA ILE A 104 -22.10 0.16 -2.09
C ILE A 104 -22.35 -0.83 -0.94
N LEU A 105 -21.33 -1.57 -0.52
CA LEU A 105 -21.45 -2.64 0.47
C LEU A 105 -21.83 -2.12 1.85
N CYS A 106 -21.32 -0.95 2.29
CA CYS A 106 -21.67 -0.41 3.60
C CYS A 106 -23.15 0.01 3.70
N LYS A 107 -23.86 0.16 2.56
CA LYS A 107 -25.31 0.41 2.51
C LYS A 107 -26.13 -0.87 2.36
N ALA A 108 -25.49 -2.02 2.13
CA ALA A 108 -26.18 -3.27 1.91
C ALA A 108 -26.84 -3.76 3.22
N PRO A 109 -28.08 -4.28 3.18
CA PRO A 109 -28.84 -4.62 4.39
C PRO A 109 -28.25 -5.78 5.19
N TYR A 110 -27.41 -6.61 4.55
CA TYR A 110 -26.71 -7.75 5.14
C TYR A 110 -25.30 -7.40 5.65
N VAL A 111 -24.85 -6.17 5.44
CA VAL A 111 -23.57 -5.66 5.96
C VAL A 111 -23.84 -4.84 7.21
N ARG A 112 -23.04 -5.06 8.26
CA ARG A 112 -23.08 -4.25 9.48
C ARG A 112 -22.24 -2.99 9.29
N GLU A 113 -21.01 -3.16 8.85
CA GLU A 113 -20.02 -2.08 8.76
C GLU A 113 -18.87 -2.52 7.85
N CYS A 114 -18.24 -1.57 7.16
CA CYS A 114 -16.98 -1.78 6.45
C CYS A 114 -15.83 -1.18 7.26
N PHE A 115 -14.65 -1.77 7.14
CA PHE A 115 -13.46 -1.33 7.85
C PHE A 115 -12.27 -1.23 6.92
N GLU A 116 -11.42 -0.27 7.24
CA GLU A 116 -10.12 -0.04 6.61
C GLU A 116 -10.19 0.24 5.10
N ASP A 117 -11.33 0.76 4.62
CA ASP A 117 -11.56 1.16 3.24
C ASP A 117 -10.93 2.52 2.88
N ASP A 118 -10.45 3.26 3.88
CA ASP A 118 -9.79 4.57 3.74
C ASP A 118 -8.25 4.50 3.81
N ILE A 119 -7.67 3.31 3.93
CA ILE A 119 -6.22 3.13 4.02
C ILE A 119 -5.59 3.11 2.63
N ARG A 120 -4.76 4.11 2.34
CA ARG A 120 -4.01 4.20 1.08
C ARG A 120 -3.06 2.99 0.89
N PRO A 121 -2.89 2.46 -0.34
CA PRO A 121 -2.02 1.31 -0.61
C PRO A 121 -0.59 1.43 -0.09
N ALA A 122 0.04 2.59 -0.22
CA ALA A 122 1.37 2.83 0.32
C ALA A 122 1.42 2.67 1.85
N ALA A 123 0.43 3.24 2.57
CA ALA A 123 0.34 3.10 4.03
C ALA A 123 0.00 1.66 4.43
N ARG A 124 -0.89 1.01 3.68
CA ARG A 124 -1.22 -0.41 3.84
C ARG A 124 0.02 -1.29 3.77
N TYR A 125 0.86 -1.05 2.77
CA TYR A 125 2.08 -1.82 2.56
C TYR A 125 3.06 -1.72 3.73
N ILE A 126 3.18 -0.53 4.33
CA ILE A 126 3.97 -0.32 5.56
C ILE A 126 3.41 -1.17 6.71
N ILE A 127 2.09 -1.10 6.93
CA ILE A 127 1.41 -1.79 8.03
C ILE A 127 1.53 -3.30 7.87
N ASP A 128 1.19 -3.83 6.70
CA ASP A 128 1.11 -5.27 6.44
C ASP A 128 2.50 -5.93 6.48
N ASN A 129 3.54 -5.22 6.04
CA ASN A 129 4.91 -5.74 6.02
C ASN A 129 5.75 -5.29 7.23
N GLY A 130 5.17 -4.54 8.18
CA GLY A 130 5.88 -4.06 9.37
C GLY A 130 7.08 -3.16 9.06
N LEU A 131 6.97 -2.34 8.00
CA LEU A 131 8.06 -1.45 7.61
C LEU A 131 8.09 -0.21 8.51
N ASN A 132 9.29 0.17 8.90
CA ASN A 132 9.61 1.46 9.47
C ASN A 132 10.27 2.35 8.39
N PRO A 133 9.73 3.55 8.13
CA PRO A 133 10.43 4.57 7.37
C PRO A 133 11.81 4.84 7.99
N SER A 134 12.78 5.27 7.18
CA SER A 134 14.15 5.52 7.61
C SER A 134 14.88 4.29 8.21
N GLY A 135 14.42 3.08 7.86
CA GLY A 135 15.01 1.81 8.28
C GLY A 135 15.80 1.12 7.16
N TRP A 136 16.75 0.28 7.54
CA TRP A 136 17.48 -0.61 6.63
C TRP A 136 16.76 -1.95 6.47
N TYR A 137 16.72 -2.45 5.24
CA TYR A 137 16.12 -3.73 4.87
C TYR A 137 17.05 -4.55 3.99
N GLU A 138 17.03 -5.86 4.17
CA GLU A 138 17.50 -6.81 3.17
C GLU A 138 16.31 -7.16 2.28
N VAL A 139 16.48 -6.97 0.97
CA VAL A 139 15.39 -7.20 -0.01
C VAL A 139 15.89 -8.11 -1.11
N GLU A 140 15.11 -9.15 -1.42
CA GLU A 140 15.31 -9.98 -2.59
C GLU A 140 14.63 -9.34 -3.81
N VAL A 141 15.42 -9.08 -4.84
CA VAL A 141 15.01 -8.24 -5.96
C VAL A 141 15.36 -8.82 -7.33
N ARG A 142 14.63 -8.35 -8.34
CA ARG A 142 14.90 -8.56 -9.76
C ARG A 142 15.09 -7.20 -10.44
N SER A 143 16.17 -7.04 -11.21
CA SER A 143 16.44 -5.78 -11.92
C SER A 143 15.37 -5.53 -12.97
N ILE A 144 14.91 -4.29 -13.06
CA ILE A 144 13.99 -3.81 -14.09
C ILE A 144 14.59 -2.61 -14.82
N SER A 145 13.96 -2.23 -15.93
CA SER A 145 14.32 -0.99 -16.64
C SER A 145 14.12 0.22 -15.72
N LYS A 146 15.02 1.19 -15.82
CA LYS A 146 14.93 2.48 -15.12
C LYS A 146 14.51 3.64 -16.02
N HIS A 147 14.13 3.39 -17.27
CA HIS A 147 13.91 4.45 -18.27
C HIS A 147 12.88 5.50 -17.83
N ASP A 148 11.93 5.11 -16.98
CA ASP A 148 10.87 5.99 -16.48
C ASP A 148 11.25 6.73 -15.17
N PHE A 149 12.46 6.50 -14.64
CA PHE A 149 12.85 6.94 -13.29
C PHE A 149 14.25 7.58 -13.25
N GLN A 150 14.37 8.70 -12.53
CA GLN A 150 15.67 9.34 -12.25
C GLN A 150 16.40 8.67 -11.08
N VAL A 151 16.82 7.42 -11.27
CA VAL A 151 17.52 6.62 -10.25
C VAL A 151 18.79 5.96 -10.80
N ASP A 152 19.68 5.55 -9.90
CA ASP A 152 20.84 4.77 -10.30
C ASP A 152 20.40 3.36 -10.72
N ARG A 153 19.49 2.75 -9.94
CA ARG A 153 18.99 1.37 -10.10
C ARG A 153 17.49 1.29 -9.79
N ALA A 154 16.79 0.42 -10.51
CA ALA A 154 15.38 0.12 -10.29
C ALA A 154 15.18 -1.40 -10.20
N TYR A 155 14.31 -1.82 -9.28
CA TYR A 155 14.09 -3.22 -8.97
C TYR A 155 12.61 -3.53 -8.75
N GLU A 156 12.22 -4.75 -9.12
CA GLU A 156 10.99 -5.37 -8.64
C GLU A 156 11.30 -6.19 -7.37
N VAL A 157 10.45 -6.06 -6.36
CA VAL A 157 10.52 -6.82 -5.12
C VAL A 157 10.02 -8.25 -5.37
N VAL A 158 10.80 -9.25 -4.96
CA VAL A 158 10.45 -10.67 -5.10
C VAL A 158 9.89 -11.24 -3.81
N LYS A 159 10.37 -10.76 -2.66
CA LYS A 159 9.91 -11.14 -1.33
C LYS A 159 9.83 -9.93 -0.41
N THR A 160 8.96 -10.03 0.60
CA THR A 160 8.81 -9.02 1.66
C THR A 160 10.17 -8.58 2.22
N PRO A 161 10.44 -7.27 2.29
CA PRO A 161 11.65 -6.72 2.90
C PRO A 161 11.84 -7.18 4.35
N LEU A 162 13.06 -7.62 4.70
CA LEU A 162 13.39 -8.03 6.07
C LEU A 162 14.15 -6.91 6.78
N PRO A 163 13.72 -6.45 7.97
CA PRO A 163 14.41 -5.37 8.67
C PRO A 163 15.81 -5.80 9.11
N VAL A 164 16.77 -4.90 8.96
CA VAL A 164 18.17 -5.11 9.37
C VAL A 164 18.56 -4.03 10.37
N TRP A 165 19.10 -4.46 11.52
CA TRP A 165 19.56 -3.51 12.53
C TRP A 165 20.89 -2.88 12.11
N ARG A 166 20.81 -1.63 11.64
CA ARG A 166 21.96 -0.76 11.35
C ARG A 166 21.68 0.62 11.92
N LEU A 167 22.61 1.12 12.72
CA LEU A 167 22.43 2.39 13.45
C LEU A 167 22.65 3.62 12.57
N HIS A 168 23.46 3.50 11.52
CA HIS A 168 23.86 4.65 10.70
C HIS A 168 22.95 4.77 9.47
N PRO A 169 22.29 5.92 9.26
CA PRO A 169 21.63 6.20 7.99
C PRO A 169 22.68 6.34 6.88
N PRO A 170 22.29 6.14 5.60
CA PRO A 170 23.16 6.43 4.46
C PRO A 170 23.41 7.94 4.33
N ASP A 171 24.45 8.32 3.60
CA ASP A 171 24.70 9.73 3.27
C ASP A 171 23.57 10.28 2.37
N LEU A 172 22.88 11.31 2.88
CA LEU A 172 21.80 11.98 2.19
C LEU A 172 22.26 13.34 1.65
N ARG A 173 21.78 13.69 0.45
CA ARG A 173 21.95 15.05 -0.09
C ARG A 173 20.84 15.92 0.47
N VAL A 174 21.20 16.91 1.28
CA VAL A 174 20.26 17.86 1.90
C VAL A 174 20.34 19.20 1.17
N LEU A 175 19.19 19.76 0.81
CA LEU A 175 19.08 21.08 0.19
C LEU A 175 18.25 21.98 1.12
N ALA A 176 18.80 23.15 1.47
CA ALA A 176 18.06 24.22 2.14
C ALA A 176 17.94 25.41 1.18
N PHE A 177 16.75 25.98 1.05
CA PHE A 177 16.50 27.16 0.22
C PHE A 177 15.51 28.10 0.90
N SER A 178 15.56 29.38 0.54
CA SER A 178 14.64 30.42 1.01
C SER A 178 14.29 31.34 -0.14
N THR A 179 13.06 31.84 -0.15
CA THR A 179 12.51 32.70 -1.21
C THR A 179 11.94 33.96 -0.60
N VAL A 180 12.22 35.12 -1.21
CA VAL A 180 11.60 36.39 -0.86
C VAL A 180 10.66 36.79 -1.99
N TYR A 181 9.39 37.00 -1.65
CA TYR A 181 8.37 37.46 -2.60
C TYR A 181 8.10 38.94 -2.41
N PHE A 182 7.81 39.64 -3.49
CA PHE A 182 7.33 41.01 -3.42
C PHE A 182 5.88 41.02 -2.93
N SER A 183 5.60 41.76 -1.84
CA SER A 183 4.24 42.03 -1.37
C SER A 183 3.87 43.47 -1.70
N GLU A 184 2.85 43.66 -2.54
CA GLU A 184 2.37 44.98 -2.95
C GLU A 184 1.73 45.80 -1.81
N ARG A 185 1.30 45.14 -0.73
CA ARG A 185 0.73 45.80 0.46
C ARG A 185 1.41 45.26 1.73
N GLY A 186 1.75 46.17 2.65
CA GLY A 186 2.21 45.80 3.98
C GLY A 186 1.06 45.27 4.83
N SER A 187 1.32 44.28 5.67
CA SER A 187 0.39 43.87 6.74
C SER A 187 0.29 44.98 7.79
N PRO A 188 -0.91 45.37 8.26
CA PRO A 188 -1.09 46.32 9.36
C PRO A 188 -0.59 45.76 10.71
#